data_AF-A0A1R0LQ84-F1
#
_entry.id   AF-A0A1R0LQ84-F1
#
_cell.length_a   1.000
_cell.length_b   1.000
_cell.length_c   1.000
_cell.angle_alpha   90.00
_cell.angle_beta   90.00
_cell.angle_gamma   90.00
#
_symmetry.space_group_name_H-M   'P 1'
#
loop_
_entity.id
_entity.type
_entity.pdbx_description
1 polymer ?
#
loop_
_entity_poly.entity_id
_entity_poly.type
_entity_poly.pdbx_seq_one_letter_code
_entity_poly.pdbx_strand_id
1 'polypeptide(L)'
;MPDRDELARRRYQKLVDRLESMMRAALKPQFKGYRGQLILSGDDLAELGDLKDVRHAAREAGRRLGWKTTTRLVGDRLFVLDERKVPEEIKQLAGDEAAAAIDRARHESQRPRG
;
A
#
# COMPACT_ATOMS: atom_id res chain seq x y z
N MET A 1 36.98 6.28 -0.07
CA MET A 1 35.76 7.10 0.05
C MET A 1 34.62 6.23 0.60
N PRO A 2 34.59 5.94 1.91
CA PRO A 2 33.53 5.14 2.54
C PRO A 2 32.24 5.95 2.85
N ASP A 3 32.34 7.28 3.02
CA ASP A 3 31.24 8.10 3.53
C ASP A 3 30.03 8.23 2.59
N ARG A 4 30.27 8.27 1.27
CA ARG A 4 29.18 8.43 0.29
C ARG A 4 28.30 7.19 0.20
N ASP A 5 28.90 6.01 0.28
CA ASP A 5 28.18 4.73 0.22
C ASP A 5 27.39 4.49 1.50
N GLU A 6 27.94 4.88 2.65
CA GLU A 6 27.22 4.81 3.93
C GLU A 6 26.02 5.76 3.96
N LEU A 7 26.18 7.01 3.49
CA LEU A 7 25.07 7.96 3.39
C LEU A 7 23.98 7.46 2.43
N ALA A 8 24.35 6.87 1.29
CA ALA A 8 23.40 6.27 0.36
C ALA A 8 22.61 5.12 1.00
N ARG A 9 23.29 4.21 1.71
CA ARG A 9 22.66 3.12 2.47
C ARG A 9 21.70 3.64 3.53
N ARG A 10 22.12 4.65 4.31
CA ARG A 10 21.27 5.26 5.35
C ARG A 10 20.02 5.91 4.74
N ARG A 11 20.13 6.60 3.61
CA ARG A 11 18.97 7.18 2.90
C ARG A 11 18.00 6.11 2.41
N TYR A 12 18.53 5.07 1.78
CA TYR A 12 17.71 3.95 1.33
C TYR A 12 16.99 3.26 2.50
N GLN A 13 17.68 3.03 3.63
CA GLN A 13 17.07 2.43 4.81
C GLN A 13 15.92 3.29 5.35
N LYS A 14 16.09 4.62 5.42
CA LYS A 14 15.00 5.54 5.80
C LYS A 14 13.80 5.47 4.85
N LEU A 15 14.03 5.30 3.55
CA LEU A 15 12.95 5.11 2.58
C LEU A 15 12.19 3.81 2.85
N VAL A 16 12.89 2.71 3.12
CA VAL A 16 12.28 1.43 3.51
C VAL A 16 11.43 1.61 4.77
N ASP A 17 11.95 2.25 5.81
CA ASP A 17 11.26 2.43 7.08
C ASP A 17 10.02 3.34 6.96
N ARG A 18 10.10 4.40 6.14
CA ARG A 18 8.95 5.27 5.81
C ARG A 18 7.87 4.48 5.10
N LEU A 19 8.23 3.70 4.08
CA LEU A 19 7.28 2.87 3.34
C LEU A 19 6.68 1.77 4.22
N GLU A 20 7.46 1.10 5.06
CA GLU A 20 6.93 0.10 6.01
C GLU A 20 5.89 0.70 6.93
N SER A 21 6.14 1.90 7.46
CA SER A 21 5.21 2.63 8.33
C SER A 21 3.90 2.95 7.60
N MET A 22 3.97 3.45 6.36
CA MET A 22 2.79 3.73 5.54
C MET A 22 2.01 2.46 5.19
N MET A 23 2.70 1.39 4.82
CA MET A 23 2.09 0.10 4.50
C MET A 23 1.38 -0.52 5.71
N ARG A 24 2.00 -0.41 6.90
CA ARG A 24 1.40 -0.86 8.16
C ARG A 24 0.17 -0.04 8.54
N ALA A 25 0.22 1.28 8.36
CA ALA A 25 -0.91 2.18 8.63
C ALA A 25 -2.10 1.94 7.68
N ALA A 26 -1.84 1.49 6.45
CA ALA A 26 -2.88 1.17 5.48
C ALA A 26 -3.60 -0.17 5.76
N LEU A 27 -3.11 -0.98 6.70
CA LEU A 27 -3.74 -2.25 7.05
C LEU A 27 -5.06 -2.01 7.81
N LYS A 28 -6.10 -2.65 7.32
CA LYS A 28 -7.40 -2.72 7.99
C LYS A 28 -7.38 -3.82 9.07
N PRO A 29 -7.53 -3.50 10.36
CA PRO A 29 -7.44 -4.48 11.44
C PRO A 29 -8.39 -5.67 11.28
N GLN A 30 -9.58 -5.44 10.71
CA GLN A 30 -10.58 -6.48 10.48
C GLN A 30 -10.09 -7.58 9.52
N PHE A 31 -9.11 -7.29 8.65
CA PHE A 31 -8.52 -8.28 7.75
C PHE A 31 -7.34 -9.03 8.36
N LYS A 32 -7.08 -8.85 9.66
CA LYS A 32 -6.05 -9.59 10.43
C LYS A 32 -4.66 -9.54 9.76
N GLY A 33 -4.33 -8.41 9.13
CA GLY A 33 -3.05 -8.20 8.45
C GLY A 33 -2.95 -8.76 7.02
N TYR A 34 -4.05 -9.28 6.44
CA TYR A 34 -4.16 -9.61 5.02
C TYR A 34 -4.71 -8.45 4.21
N ARG A 35 -4.71 -8.59 2.87
CA ARG A 35 -5.28 -7.62 1.93
C ARG A 35 -4.63 -6.23 2.04
N GLY A 36 -3.33 -6.21 2.39
CA GLY A 36 -2.55 -4.98 2.45
C GLY A 36 -2.43 -4.32 1.08
N GLN A 37 -2.68 -3.02 1.04
CA GLN A 37 -2.54 -2.20 -0.14
C GLN A 37 -2.07 -0.80 0.25
N LEU A 38 -1.06 -0.31 -0.46
CA LEU A 38 -0.65 1.10 -0.43
C LEU A 38 -0.73 1.65 -1.85
N ILE A 39 -1.27 2.85 -2.01
CA ILE A 39 -1.31 3.58 -3.27
C ILE A 39 -0.54 4.87 -3.06
N LEU A 40 0.53 5.07 -3.83
CA LEU A 40 1.31 6.30 -3.85
C LEU A 40 0.90 7.09 -5.09
N SER A 41 0.52 8.35 -4.90
CA SER A 41 0.24 9.31 -5.97
C SER A 41 1.51 9.75 -6.70
N GLY A 42 1.36 10.46 -7.82
CA GLY A 42 2.52 11.06 -8.51
C GLY A 42 3.29 12.02 -7.62
N ASP A 43 2.59 12.80 -6.79
CA ASP A 43 3.19 13.73 -5.83
C ASP A 43 3.97 12.97 -4.74
N ASP A 44 3.39 11.89 -4.19
CA ASP A 44 4.10 11.02 -3.22
C ASP A 44 5.39 10.46 -3.83
N LEU A 45 5.34 10.01 -5.09
CA LEU A 45 6.50 9.46 -5.78
C LEU A 45 7.58 10.53 -5.99
N ALA A 46 7.20 11.75 -6.36
CA ALA A 46 8.12 12.87 -6.52
C ALA A 46 8.87 13.20 -5.21
N GLU A 47 8.20 13.08 -4.06
CA GLU A 47 8.84 13.26 -2.75
C GLU A 47 9.73 12.09 -2.31
N LEU A 48 9.34 10.86 -2.64
CA LEU A 48 10.02 9.65 -2.17
C LEU A 48 11.29 9.32 -2.97
N GLY A 49 11.41 9.86 -4.19
CA GLY A 49 12.59 9.76 -5.03
C GLY A 49 12.36 8.90 -6.27
N ASP A 50 13.44 8.27 -6.76
CA ASP A 50 13.37 7.53 -8.02
C ASP A 50 12.42 6.33 -7.93
N LEU A 51 11.58 6.16 -8.96
CA LEU A 51 10.57 5.10 -9.01
C LEU A 51 11.16 3.70 -8.83
N LYS A 52 12.37 3.44 -9.34
CA LYS A 52 13.05 2.14 -9.19
C LYS A 52 13.40 1.88 -7.74
N ASP A 53 13.95 2.88 -7.06
CA ASP A 53 14.34 2.79 -5.65
C ASP A 53 13.10 2.67 -4.76
N VAL A 54 12.05 3.43 -5.02
CA VAL A 54 10.75 3.32 -4.32
C VAL A 54 10.16 1.92 -4.50
N ARG A 55 10.17 1.38 -5.73
CA ARG A 55 9.68 0.01 -5.98
C ARG A 55 10.52 -1.06 -5.29
N HIS A 56 11.82 -0.86 -5.16
CA HIS A 56 12.70 -1.80 -4.46
C HIS A 56 12.46 -1.73 -2.95
N ALA A 57 12.43 -0.53 -2.39
CA ALA A 57 12.17 -0.28 -0.98
C ALA A 57 10.78 -0.75 -0.55
N ALA A 58 9.74 -0.54 -1.37
CA ALA A 58 8.38 -1.03 -1.10
C ALA A 58 8.31 -2.56 -1.02
N ARG A 59 9.04 -3.27 -1.90
CA ARG A 59 9.12 -4.74 -1.84
C ARG A 59 9.87 -5.21 -0.61
N GLU A 60 10.90 -4.49 -0.18
CA GLU A 60 11.63 -4.82 1.04
C GLU A 60 10.78 -4.58 2.29
N ALA A 61 10.15 -3.41 2.40
CA ALA A 61 9.21 -3.08 3.46
C ALA A 61 8.09 -4.12 3.55
N GLY A 62 7.49 -4.49 2.42
CA GLY A 62 6.47 -5.53 2.38
C GLY A 62 6.98 -6.91 2.79
N ARG A 63 8.21 -7.30 2.43
CA ARG A 63 8.84 -8.52 2.95
C ARG A 63 8.98 -8.50 4.48
N ARG A 64 9.36 -7.36 5.08
CA ARG A 64 9.44 -7.19 6.55
C ARG A 64 8.09 -7.36 7.23
N LEU A 65 7.00 -6.98 6.54
CA LEU A 65 5.62 -7.20 6.99
C LEU A 65 5.09 -8.61 6.66
N GLY A 66 5.91 -9.48 6.07
CA GLY A 66 5.52 -10.82 5.64
C GLY A 66 4.56 -10.84 4.45
N TRP A 67 4.47 -9.76 3.66
CA TRP A 67 3.63 -9.67 2.46
C TRP A 67 4.30 -10.35 1.27
N LYS A 68 3.48 -10.92 0.37
CA LYS A 68 3.93 -11.28 -0.98
C LYS A 68 3.75 -10.06 -1.87
N THR A 69 4.75 -9.19 -1.87
CA THR A 69 4.60 -7.83 -2.42
C THR A 69 4.76 -7.79 -3.93
N THR A 70 3.77 -7.22 -4.62
CA THR A 70 3.87 -6.79 -6.01
C THR A 70 3.78 -5.27 -6.11
N THR A 71 4.31 -4.69 -7.19
CA THR A 71 4.10 -3.28 -7.49
C THR A 71 3.63 -3.09 -8.92
N ARG A 72 2.66 -2.19 -9.13
CA ARG A 72 2.08 -1.87 -10.44
C ARG A 72 1.93 -0.36 -10.57
N LEU A 73 2.47 0.22 -11.64
CA LEU A 73 2.24 1.64 -11.94
C LEU A 73 1.06 1.73 -12.90
N VAL A 74 0.05 2.51 -12.55
CA VAL A 74 -1.14 2.77 -13.37
C VAL A 74 -1.33 4.27 -13.44
N GLY A 75 -1.13 4.86 -14.62
CA GLY A 75 -0.99 6.30 -14.77
C GLY A 75 0.21 6.81 -13.97
N ASP A 76 -0.03 7.79 -13.11
CA ASP A 76 0.95 8.40 -12.20
C ASP A 76 0.98 7.72 -10.81
N ARG A 77 0.17 6.68 -10.58
CA ARG A 77 0.02 6.05 -9.26
C ARG A 77 0.72 4.71 -9.16
N LEU A 78 1.54 4.55 -8.12
CA LEU A 78 2.16 3.27 -7.80
C LEU A 78 1.32 2.51 -6.77
N PHE A 79 0.83 1.35 -7.19
CA PHE A 79 0.16 0.38 -6.34
C PHE A 79 1.19 -0.58 -5.76
N VAL A 80 1.16 -0.78 -4.45
CA VAL A 80 1.91 -1.79 -3.71
C VAL A 80 0.91 -2.73 -3.06
N LEU A 81 0.88 -3.99 -3.48
CA LEU A 81 -0.17 -4.94 -3.10
C LEU A 81 0.42 -6.18 -2.43
N ASP A 82 -0.29 -6.69 -1.41
CA ASP A 82 -0.06 -8.02 -0.86
C ASP A 82 -0.82 -9.09 -1.66
N GLU A 83 -0.09 -9.94 -2.40
CA GLU A 83 -0.64 -11.03 -3.21
C GLU A 83 -0.60 -12.39 -2.47
N ARG A 84 -0.49 -12.42 -1.14
CA ARG A 84 -0.65 -13.66 -0.38
C ARG A 84 -2.04 -14.25 -0.63
N LYS A 85 -2.13 -15.58 -0.65
CA LYS A 85 -3.41 -16.28 -0.69
C LYS A 85 -4.18 -15.93 0.57
N VAL A 86 -5.33 -15.27 0.40
CA VAL A 86 -6.17 -14.80 1.51
C VAL A 86 -7.04 -15.97 2.02
N PRO A 87 -7.15 -16.17 3.34
CA PRO A 87 -8.11 -17.12 3.92
C PRO A 87 -9.55 -16.80 3.53
N GLU A 88 -10.40 -17.83 3.39
CA GLU A 88 -11.75 -17.67 2.83
C GLU A 88 -12.64 -16.75 3.67
N GLU A 89 -12.57 -16.88 5.00
CA GLU A 89 -13.22 -16.00 5.97
C GLU A 89 -12.86 -14.51 5.77
N ILE A 90 -11.60 -14.19 5.44
CA ILE A 90 -11.18 -12.81 5.17
C ILE A 90 -11.66 -12.35 3.78
N LYS A 91 -11.75 -13.25 2.80
CA LYS A 91 -12.32 -12.91 1.48
C LYS A 91 -13.80 -12.58 1.59
N GLN A 92 -14.56 -13.38 2.35
CA GLN A 92 -15.98 -13.15 2.61
C GLN A 92 -16.18 -11.79 3.29
N LEU A 93 -15.44 -11.54 4.38
CA LEU A 93 -15.49 -10.25 5.09
C LEU A 93 -15.18 -9.05 4.17
N ALA A 94 -14.18 -9.18 3.30
CA ALA A 94 -13.84 -8.13 2.34
C ALA A 94 -14.93 -7.95 1.26
N GLY A 95 -15.59 -9.03 0.86
CA GLY A 95 -16.73 -9.01 -0.06
C GLY A 95 -17.93 -8.28 0.55
N ASP A 96 -18.27 -8.62 1.79
CA ASP A 96 -19.38 -7.99 2.53
C ASP A 96 -19.12 -6.50 2.76
N GLU A 97 -17.88 -6.12 3.13
CA GLU A 97 -17.50 -4.70 3.28
C GLU A 97 -17.65 -3.93 1.96
N ALA A 98 -17.24 -4.54 0.84
CA ALA A 98 -17.38 -3.94 -0.48
C ALA A 98 -18.85 -3.79 -0.90
N ALA A 99 -19.67 -4.82 -0.69
CA ALA A 99 -21.11 -4.77 -0.95
C ALA A 99 -21.78 -3.64 -0.14
N ALA A 100 -21.50 -3.59 1.17
CA ALA A 100 -22.02 -2.54 2.04
C ALA A 100 -21.58 -1.13 1.61
N ALA A 101 -20.36 -0.97 1.09
CA ALA A 101 -19.89 0.31 0.56
C ALA A 101 -20.64 0.74 -0.70
N ILE A 102 -20.91 -0.20 -1.62
CA ILE A 102 -21.70 0.04 -2.83
C ILE A 102 -23.14 0.43 -2.47
N ASP A 103 -23.76 -0.28 -1.54
CA ASP A 103 -25.12 0.00 -1.11
C ASP A 103 -25.22 1.39 -0.47
N ARG A 104 -24.27 1.77 0.39
CA ARG A 104 -24.20 3.13 0.95
C ARG A 104 -24.08 4.19 -0.15
N ALA A 105 -23.17 4.02 -1.11
CA ALA A 105 -22.99 4.96 -2.20
C ALA A 105 -24.25 5.10 -3.09
N ARG A 106 -24.97 3.99 -3.33
CA ARG A 106 -26.25 4.00 -4.03
C ARG A 106 -27.31 4.80 -3.26
N HIS A 107 -27.43 4.58 -1.95
CA HIS A 107 -28.39 5.32 -1.11
C HIS A 107 -28.08 6.81 -1.04
N GLU A 108 -26.80 7.19 -0.92
CA GLU A 108 -26.37 8.59 -0.93
C GLU A 108 -26.68 9.28 -2.26
N SER A 109 -26.51 8.57 -3.38
CA SER A 109 -26.82 9.09 -4.72
C SER A 109 -28.33 9.25 -4.97
N GLN A 110 -29.17 8.53 -4.23
CA GLN A 110 -30.64 8.58 -4.34
C GLN A 110 -31.30 9.59 -3.39
N ARG A 111 -30.54 10.24 -2.50
CA ARG A 111 -31.07 11.32 -1.67
C ARG A 111 -31.32 12.56 -2.54
N PRO A 112 -32.53 13.14 -2.54
CA PRO A 112 -32.75 14.40 -3.24
C PRO A 112 -31.81 15.44 -2.64
N ARG A 113 -31.09 16.17 -3.51
CA ARG A 113 -30.34 17.36 -3.11
C ARG A 113 -31.39 18.41 -2.74
N GLY A 114 -31.71 18.48 -1.45
CA GLY A 114 -32.50 19.56 -0.86
C GLY A 114 -31.72 20.86 -0.86
#